data_AF-A0A820S0G8-F1
#
_entry.id   AF-A0A820S0G8-F1
#
_cell.length_a   1.000
_cell.length_b   1.000
_cell.length_c   1.000
_cell.angle_alpha   90.00
_cell.angle_beta   90.00
_cell.angle_gamma   90.00
#
_symmetry.space_group_name_H-M   'P 1'
#
loop_
_entity.id
_entity.type
_entity.pdbx_description
1 polymer ?
#
loop_
_entity_poly.entity_id
_entity_poly.type
_entity_poly.pdbx_seq_one_letter_code
_entity_poly.pdbx_strand_id
1 'polypeptide(L)'
;MFSVTFAIVLLFFSIVYYYFKSKYFTLHGPIPGIPPHFMFGNLLHCAFLLPGAGSIPDVFLYMRERFGDVYQLWLGSKRMIMINCLEDA
;
A
#
# COMPACT_ATOMS: atom_id res chain seq x y z
N MET A 1 4.13 15.80 36.74
CA MET A 1 3.92 14.36 36.44
C MET A 1 3.23 14.11 35.10
N PHE A 2 2.13 14.80 34.76
CA PHE A 2 1.42 14.61 33.48
C PHE A 2 2.28 14.75 32.20
N SER A 3 3.23 15.69 32.17
CA SER A 3 4.09 15.92 31.00
C SER A 3 5.02 14.74 30.67
N VAL A 4 5.56 14.07 31.71
CA VAL A 4 6.45 12.92 31.52
C VAL A 4 5.67 11.72 31.01
N THR A 5 4.50 11.44 31.58
CA THR A 5 3.62 10.36 31.11
C THR A 5 3.19 10.57 29.66
N PHE A 6 2.86 11.80 29.27
CA PHE A 6 2.50 12.14 27.90
C PHE A 6 3.65 11.93 26.92
N ALA A 7 4.87 12.33 27.29
CA ALA A 7 6.06 12.11 26.47
C ALA A 7 6.36 10.62 26.25
N ILE A 8 6.20 9.79 27.30
CA ILE A 8 6.38 8.34 27.21
C ILE A 8 5.36 7.71 26.25
N VAL A 9 4.10 8.15 26.30
CA VAL A 9 3.06 7.65 25.39
C VAL A 9 3.39 8.02 23.94
N LEU A 10 3.78 9.26 23.67
CA LEU A 10 4.19 9.67 22.31
C LEU A 10 5.42 8.91 21.81
N LEU A 11 6.40 8.69 22.67
CA LEU A 11 7.59 7.91 22.34
C LEU A 11 7.21 6.47 21.98
N PHE A 12 6.35 5.84 22.77
CA PHE A 12 5.85 4.49 22.49
C PHE A 12 5.16 4.42 21.13
N PHE A 13 4.22 5.33 20.84
CA PHE A 13 3.56 5.40 19.53
C PHE A 13 4.54 5.65 18.38
N SER A 14 5.56 6.48 18.59
CA SER A 14 6.58 6.77 17.57
C SER A 14 7.46 5.55 17.27
N ILE A 15 7.87 4.81 18.32
CA ILE A 15 8.65 3.57 18.18
C ILE A 15 7.80 2.50 17.47
N VAL A 16 6.55 2.32 17.89
CA VAL A 16 5.61 1.40 17.25
C VAL A 16 5.45 1.78 15.77
N TYR A 17 5.18 3.06 15.47
CA TYR A 17 5.07 3.55 14.09
C TYR A 17 6.33 3.25 13.27
N TYR A 18 7.52 3.55 13.80
CA TYR A 18 8.78 3.31 13.11
C TYR A 18 9.04 1.82 12.89
N TYR A 19 8.75 0.97 13.89
CA TYR A 19 8.85 -0.48 13.77
C TYR A 19 7.94 -1.02 12.67
N PHE A 20 6.67 -0.61 12.65
CA PHE A 20 5.73 -1.03 11.61
C PHE A 20 6.15 -0.53 10.23
N LYS A 21 6.57 0.73 10.10
CA LYS A 21 7.10 1.28 8.85
C LYS A 21 8.32 0.50 8.37
N SER A 22 9.27 0.23 9.26
CA SER A 22 10.51 -0.51 8.97
C SER A 22 10.20 -1.92 8.47
N LYS A 23 9.36 -2.64 9.20
CA LYS A 23 9.08 -4.06 8.97
C LYS A 23 8.19 -4.33 7.76
N TYR A 24 7.20 -3.48 7.51
CA TYR A 24 6.16 -3.75 6.49
C TYR A 24 6.22 -2.82 5.29
N PHE A 25 6.89 -1.66 5.38
CA PHE A 25 6.84 -0.64 4.32
C PHE A 25 8.18 -0.39 3.64
N THR A 26 9.31 -0.85 4.20
CA THR A 26 10.64 -0.45 3.70
C THR A 26 11.40 -1.51 2.91
N LEU A 27 10.84 -2.69 2.63
CA LEU A 27 11.61 -3.68 1.88
C LEU A 27 10.79 -4.65 1.07
N HIS A 28 10.45 -4.26 -0.16
CA HIS A 28 9.73 -5.15 -1.07
C HIS A 28 10.15 -4.97 -2.54
N GLY A 29 11.42 -5.22 -2.83
CA GLY A 29 11.93 -5.60 -4.16
C GLY A 29 11.65 -4.63 -5.33
N PRO A 30 12.04 -5.01 -6.56
CA PRO A 30 11.97 -4.16 -7.75
C PRO A 30 10.58 -4.13 -8.43
N ILE A 31 9.55 -4.73 -7.83
CA ILE A 31 8.25 -4.88 -8.50
C ILE A 31 7.53 -3.53 -8.53
N PRO A 32 7.17 -3.02 -9.72
CA PRO A 32 6.53 -1.73 -9.87
C PRO A 32 5.14 -1.73 -9.23
N GLY A 33 4.72 -0.57 -8.70
CA GLY A 33 3.38 -0.39 -8.13
C GLY A 33 3.35 0.70 -7.08
N ILE A 34 2.14 1.11 -6.71
CA ILE A 34 1.93 2.22 -5.77
C ILE A 34 2.46 1.85 -4.38
N PRO A 35 3.23 2.72 -3.70
CA PRO A 35 3.67 2.45 -2.35
C PRO A 35 2.48 2.39 -1.36
N PRO A 36 2.52 1.51 -0.35
CA PRO A 36 1.46 1.38 0.63
C PRO A 36 1.39 2.59 1.58
N HIS A 37 0.17 3.01 1.92
CA HIS A 37 -0.11 3.91 3.03
C HIS A 37 -0.26 3.14 4.34
N PHE A 38 0.08 3.80 5.45
CA PHE A 38 0.03 3.20 6.79
C PHE A 38 -1.36 2.62 7.10
N MET A 39 -1.40 1.37 7.57
CA MET A 39 -2.59 0.58 7.92
C MET A 39 -3.55 0.19 6.79
N PHE A 40 -3.69 1.00 5.73
CA PHE A 40 -4.66 0.77 4.65
C PHE A 40 -4.04 0.22 3.37
N GLY A 41 -2.71 0.17 3.29
CA GLY A 41 -2.02 -0.21 2.06
C GLY A 41 -2.28 0.85 0.98
N ASN A 42 -2.44 0.45 -0.27
CA ASN A 42 -2.74 1.36 -1.37
C ASN A 42 -4.15 1.13 -1.95
N LEU A 43 -4.95 0.23 -1.35
CA LEU A 43 -6.29 -0.11 -1.82
C LEU A 43 -7.22 1.10 -1.89
N LEU A 44 -7.20 1.98 -0.89
CA LEU A 44 -8.04 3.21 -0.91
C LEU A 44 -7.64 4.15 -2.05
N HIS A 45 -6.34 4.23 -2.35
CA HIS A 45 -5.85 5.01 -3.48
C HIS A 45 -6.34 4.42 -4.80
N CYS A 46 -6.38 3.09 -4.89
CA CYS A 46 -6.92 2.37 -6.04
C CYS A 46 -8.43 2.59 -6.20
N ALA A 47 -9.20 2.50 -5.11
CA ALA A 47 -10.66 2.55 -5.17
C ALA A 47 -11.24 3.97 -5.30
N PHE A 48 -10.58 4.99 -4.75
CA PHE A 48 -11.16 6.34 -4.63
C PHE A 48 -10.41 7.44 -5.36
N LEU A 49 -9.11 7.26 -5.62
CA LEU A 49 -8.24 8.35 -6.13
C LEU A 49 -7.81 8.14 -7.59
N LEU A 50 -8.16 7.01 -8.20
CA LEU A 50 -7.90 6.77 -9.61
C LEU A 50 -8.98 7.43 -10.48
N PRO A 51 -8.61 8.35 -11.39
CA PRO A 51 -9.58 8.95 -12.31
C PRO A 51 -10.12 7.87 -13.25
N GLY A 52 -11.45 7.68 -13.27
CA GLY A 52 -12.13 6.68 -14.11
C GLY A 52 -12.43 5.34 -13.42
N ALA A 53 -12.08 5.18 -12.15
CA ALA A 53 -12.39 3.97 -11.36
C ALA A 53 -13.85 3.95 -10.89
N GLY A 54 -14.79 3.81 -11.83
CA GLY A 54 -16.20 3.55 -11.50
C GLY A 54 -16.40 2.13 -10.94
N SER A 55 -15.50 1.20 -11.28
CA SER A 55 -15.57 -0.20 -10.88
C SER A 55 -14.20 -0.81 -10.53
N ILE A 56 -14.19 -1.90 -9.75
CA ILE A 56 -12.98 -2.67 -9.38
C ILE A 56 -12.17 -3.13 -10.63
N PRO A 57 -12.79 -3.61 -11.72
CA PRO A 57 -12.07 -3.94 -12.96
C PRO A 57 -11.28 -2.79 -13.57
N ASP A 58 -11.83 -1.57 -13.59
CA ASP A 58 -11.19 -0.40 -14.19
C ASP A 58 -9.89 -0.04 -13.47
N VAL A 59 -9.86 -0.24 -12.16
CA VAL A 59 -8.67 -0.08 -11.32
C VAL A 59 -7.56 -1.03 -11.74
N PHE A 60 -7.90 -2.31 -11.99
CA PHE A 60 -6.92 -3.31 -12.43
C PHE A 60 -6.41 -3.02 -13.85
N LEU A 61 -7.28 -2.53 -14.74
CA LEU A 61 -6.89 -2.07 -16.08
C LEU A 61 -5.94 -0.87 -16.01
N TYR A 62 -6.27 0.16 -15.22
CA TYR A 62 -5.39 1.31 -15.02
C TYR A 62 -4.03 0.91 -14.47
N MET A 63 -4.00 0.04 -13.45
CA MET A 63 -2.75 -0.44 -12.87
C MET A 63 -1.93 -1.24 -13.87
N ARG A 64 -2.58 -2.04 -14.72
CA ARG A 64 -1.93 -2.77 -15.82
C ARG A 64 -1.32 -1.81 -16.84
N GLU A 65 -2.08 -0.82 -17.31
CA GLU A 65 -1.57 0.18 -18.25
C GLU A 65 -0.38 0.96 -17.68
N ARG A 66 -0.41 1.24 -16.37
CA ARG A 66 0.60 2.07 -15.72
C ARG A 66 1.88 1.32 -15.33
N PHE A 67 1.76 0.07 -14.87
CA PHE A 67 2.86 -0.68 -14.28
C PHE A 67 3.20 -1.97 -15.05
N GLY A 68 2.43 -2.32 -16.08
CA GLY A 68 2.59 -3.51 -16.91
C GLY A 68 1.86 -4.74 -16.35
N ASP A 69 2.22 -5.91 -16.85
CA ASP A 69 1.53 -7.16 -16.49
C ASP A 69 1.89 -7.70 -15.10
N VAL A 70 2.98 -7.21 -14.49
CA VAL A 70 3.40 -7.61 -13.14
C VAL A 70 3.55 -6.37 -12.28
N TYR A 71 2.67 -6.21 -11.30
CA TYR A 71 2.73 -5.09 -10.35
C TYR A 71 2.31 -5.49 -8.95
N GLN A 72 2.69 -4.65 -7.98
CA GLN A 72 2.34 -4.85 -6.58
C GLN A 72 1.11 -4.03 -6.16
N LEU A 73 0.26 -4.67 -5.36
CA LEU A 73 -0.86 -4.04 -4.67
C LEU A 73 -0.79 -4.36 -3.18
N TRP A 74 -1.28 -3.47 -2.34
CA TRP A 74 -1.18 -3.55 -0.90
C TRP A 74 -2.56 -3.43 -0.27
N LEU A 75 -2.98 -4.50 0.39
CA LEU A 75 -4.22 -4.55 1.15
C LEU A 75 -3.88 -4.50 2.63
N GLY A 76 -3.96 -3.31 3.21
CA GLY A 76 -3.42 -3.05 4.54
C GLY A 76 -1.90 -3.27 4.60
N SER A 77 -1.46 -4.14 5.50
CA SER A 77 -0.05 -4.55 5.63
C SER A 77 0.34 -5.72 4.72
N LYS A 78 -0.59 -6.27 3.94
CA LYS A 78 -0.33 -7.44 3.09
C LYS A 78 0.00 -7.00 1.67
N ARG A 79 1.21 -7.34 1.22
CA ARG A 79 1.64 -7.21 -0.17
C ARG A 79 1.02 -8.32 -1.01
N MET A 80 0.42 -7.96 -2.12
CA MET A 80 -0.08 -8.83 -3.17
C MET A 80 0.68 -8.50 -4.46
N ILE A 81 1.07 -9.53 -5.19
CA ILE A 81 1.67 -9.38 -6.52
C ILE A 81 0.61 -9.82 -7.51
N MET A 82 0.24 -8.91 -8.40
CA MET A 82 -0.69 -9.16 -9.49
C MET A 82 0.11 -9.59 -10.70
N ILE A 83 -0.33 -10.66 -11.35
CA ILE A 83 0.24 -11.18 -12.59
C ILE A 83 -0.91 -11.28 -13.57
N ASN A 84 -0.94 -10.38 -14.54
CA ASN A 84 -1.93 -10.34 -15.60
C ASN A 84 -1.40 -11.12 -16.82
N CYS A 85 -1.51 -12.45 -16.77
CA CYS A 85 -1.36 -13.28 -17.96
C CYS A 85 -2.75 -13.41 -18.62
N LEU A 86 -3.17 -12.38 -19.34
CA LEU A 86 -4.18 -12.56 -20.37
C LEU A 86 -3.41 -12.95 -21.63
N GLU A 87 -3.30 -14.25 -21.89
CA GLU A 87 -3.20 -14.68 -23.29
C GLU A 87 -4.39 -14.07 -24.01
N ASP A 88 -4.12 -13.30 -25.07
CA ASP A 88 -5.14 -12.68 -25.91
C ASP A 88 -6.09 -13.79 -26.41
N ALA A 89 -7.26 -13.89 -25.78
CA ALA A 89 -8.31 -14.85 -26.10
C ALA A 89 -9.35 -14.24 -27.04
#